data_AF-A0A1N7BVZ2-F1
#
_entry.id   AF-A0A1N7BVZ2-F1
#
_cell.length_a   1.000
_cell.length_b   1.000
_cell.length_c   1.000
_cell.angle_alpha   90.00
_cell.angle_beta   90.00
_cell.angle_gamma   90.00
#
_symmetry.space_group_name_H-M   'P 1'
#
loop_
_entity.id
_entity.type
_entity.pdbx_description
1 polymer ?
#
loop_
_entity_poly.entity_id
_entity_poly.type
_entity_poly.pdbx_seq_one_letter_code
_entity_poly.pdbx_strand_id
1 'polypeptide(L)' 'MARLFLLPLLLAIGWTLFLIWQRIPLKQGLTGYYWIIGGGSALAGFLTLMMWLTH' A
#
# COMPACT_ATOMS: atom_id res chain seq x y z
N MET A 1 -12.67 -7.02 13.20
CA MET A 1 -11.21 -7.22 13.32
C MET A 1 -10.41 -7.06 12.01
N ALA A 2 -11.02 -6.74 10.85
CA ALA A 2 -10.30 -6.66 9.55
C ALA A 2 -10.33 -5.28 8.86
N ARG A 3 -10.30 -4.17 9.61
CA ARG A 3 -10.49 -2.83 9.02
C ARG A 3 -9.24 -2.26 8.31
N LEU A 4 -8.04 -2.70 8.67
CA LEU A 4 -6.79 -2.16 8.12
C LEU A 4 -6.36 -2.79 6.79
N PHE A 5 -6.94 -3.94 6.40
CA PHE A 5 -6.67 -4.56 5.10
C PHE A 5 -7.21 -3.73 3.92
N LEU A 6 -8.24 -2.92 4.17
CA LEU A 6 -8.83 -2.03 3.16
C LEU A 6 -7.94 -0.82 2.85
N LEU A 7 -6.97 -0.50 3.70
CA LEU A 7 -6.11 0.67 3.54
C LEU A 7 -5.25 0.61 2.26
N PRO A 8 -4.49 -0.48 1.98
CA PRO A 8 -3.75 -0.60 0.73
C PRO A 8 -4.67 -0.63 -0.50
N LEU A 9 -5.88 -1.19 -0.37
CA LEU A 9 -6.87 -1.19 -1.44
C LEU A 9 -7.36 0.24 -1.75
N LEU A 10 -7.69 1.02 -0.73
CA LEU A 10 -8.09 2.43 -0.85
C LEU A 10 -6.96 3.28 -1.46
N LEU A 11 -5.72 3.08 -1.01
CA LEU A 11 -4.55 3.76 -1.57
C LEU A 11 -4.33 3.40 -3.04
N ALA A 12 -4.48 2.12 -3.42
CA ALA A 12 -4.37 1.69 -4.80
C ALA A 12 -5.47 2.29 -5.68
N ILE A 13 -6.72 2.34 -5.20
CA ILE A 13 -7.83 3.00 -5.92
C ILE A 13 -7.54 4.49 -6.09
N GLY A 14 -7.12 5.19 -5.02
CA GLY A 14 -6.77 6.61 -5.08
C GLY A 14 -5.63 6.89 -6.07
N TRP A 15 -4.57 6.07 -6.05
CA TRP A 15 -3.45 6.19 -6.99
C TRP A 15 -3.89 5.95 -8.44
N THR A 16 -4.76 4.97 -8.67
CA THR A 16 -5.32 4.69 -10.00
C THR A 16 -6.14 5.86 -10.51
N LEU A 17 -7.03 6.42 -9.67
CA LEU A 17 -7.84 7.59 -10.01
C LEU A 17 -6.97 8.81 -10.32
N PHE A 18 -5.90 9.02 -9.54
CA PHE A 18 -4.94 10.10 -9.79
C PHE A 18 -4.25 9.95 -11.16
N LEU A 19 -3.76 8.76 -11.49
CA LEU A 19 -3.14 8.49 -12.80
C LEU A 19 -4.11 8.74 -13.95
N ILE A 20 -5.36 8.29 -13.81
CA ILE A 20 -6.41 8.50 -14.82
C ILE A 20 -6.72 10.00 -14.96
N TRP A 21 -6.88 10.72 -13.85
CA TRP A 21 -7.22 12.14 -13.86
C TRP A 21 -6.13 13.00 -14.52
N GLN A 22 -4.87 12.65 -14.25
CA GLN A 22 -3.70 13.31 -14.87
C GLN A 22 -3.35 12.76 -16.27
N ARG A 23 -4.12 11.79 -16.79
CA ARG A 23 -3.86 11.05 -18.04
C ARG A 23 -2.46 10.44 -18.11
N ILE A 24 -1.90 10.08 -16.96
CA ILE A 24 -0.60 9.41 -16.86
C ILE A 24 -0.82 7.94 -17.22
N PRO A 25 -0.04 7.35 -18.14
CA PRO A 25 -0.13 5.93 -18.46
C PRO A 25 0.11 5.09 -17.20
N LEU A 26 -0.73 4.08 -16.96
CA LEU A 26 -0.57 3.18 -15.79
C LEU A 26 0.82 2.54 -15.71
N LYS A 27 1.45 2.29 -16.86
CA LYS A 27 2.84 1.81 -16.95
C LYS A 27 3.85 2.75 -16.27
N GLN A 28 3.65 4.06 -16.33
CA GLN A 28 4.51 5.04 -15.68
C GLN A 28 4.21 5.18 -14.19
N GLY A 29 2.96 4.89 -13.78
CA GLY A 29 2.52 4.91 -12.39
C GLY A 29 2.86 3.65 -11.57
N LEU A 30 3.52 2.64 -12.17
CA LEU A 30 3.88 1.37 -11.53
C LEU A 30 4.62 1.57 -10.20
N THR A 31 5.52 2.55 -10.15
CA THR A 31 6.31 2.87 -8.96
C THR A 31 5.44 3.18 -7.74
N GLY A 32 4.31 3.87 -7.91
CA GLY A 32 3.41 4.17 -6.79
C GLY A 32 2.76 2.91 -6.20
N TYR A 33 2.42 1.92 -7.03
CA TYR A 33 1.92 0.64 -6.53
C TYR A 33 3.01 -0.14 -5.77
N TYR A 34 4.27 -0.09 -6.22
CA TYR A 34 5.40 -0.66 -5.47
C TYR A 34 5.58 0.00 -4.10
N TRP A 35 5.39 1.32 -4.00
CA TRP A 35 5.42 2.02 -2.70
C TRP A 35 4.27 1.61 -1.78
N ILE A 36 3.07 1.41 -2.32
CA ILE A 36 1.91 0.93 -1.53
C ILE A 36 2.18 -0.48 -0.99
N ILE A 37 2.69 -1.37 -1.84
CA ILE A 37 3.04 -2.75 -1.43
C ILE A 37 4.19 -2.74 -0.42
N GLY A 38 5.28 -2.03 -0.72
CA GLY A 38 6.48 -1.97 0.12
C GLY A 38 6.20 -1.34 1.49
N GLY A 39 5.43 -0.27 1.54
CA GLY A 39 5.00 0.34 2.80
C GLY A 39 4.12 -0.60 3.63
N GLY A 40 3.17 -1.28 2.98
CA GLY A 40 2.30 -2.25 3.65
C GLY A 40 3.06 -3.47 4.20
N SER A 41 3.99 -4.03 3.42
CA SER A 41 4.79 -5.18 3.84
C SER A 41 5.82 -4.82 4.91
N ALA A 42 6.44 -3.64 4.83
CA ALA A 42 7.34 -3.14 5.87
C ALA A 42 6.60 -2.96 7.21
N LEU A 43 5.40 -2.38 7.19
CA LEU A 43 4.58 -2.21 8.39
C LEU A 43 4.15 -3.56 8.98
N ALA A 44 3.75 -4.51 8.14
CA ALA A 44 3.41 -5.87 8.56
C ALA A 44 4.62 -6.59 9.18
N GLY A 45 5.80 -6.46 8.58
CA GLY A 45 7.05 -7.01 9.11
C GLY A 45 7.42 -6.41 10.47
N PHE A 46 7.31 -5.09 10.61
CA PHE A 46 7.53 -4.39 11.88
C PHE A 46 6.55 -4.85 12.96
N LEU A 47 5.26 -4.95 12.66
CA LEU A 47 4.26 -5.43 13.62
C LEU A 47 4.54 -6.88 14.04
N THR A 48 4.93 -7.73 13.09
CA THR A 48 5.33 -9.13 13.37
C THR A 48 6.54 -9.18 14.30
N LEU A 49 7.55 -8.32 14.06
CA LEU A 49 8.72 -8.20 14.94
C LEU A 49 8.31 -7.76 16.36
N MET A 50 7.44 -6.76 16.48
CA MET A 50 6.96 -6.29 17.78
C MET A 50 6.18 -7.38 18.54
N MET A 51 5.37 -8.18 17.83
CA MET A 51 4.68 -9.32 18.43
C MET A 51 5.67 -10.36 18.98
N TRP A 52 6.77 -10.62 18.26
CA TRP A 52 7.81 -11.53 18.73
C TRP A 52 8.56 -10.98 19.95
N LEU A 53 8.86 -9.68 19.97
CA LEU A 53 9.57 -9.02 21.08
C LEU A 53 8.73 -8.86 22.36
N THR A 54 7.40 -8.83 22.23
CA THR A 54 6.47 -8.68 23.36
C THR A 54 6.03 -10.04 23.93
N HIS A 55 6.58 -11.13 23.39
CA HIS A 55 6.34 -12.50 23.84
C HIS A 55 7.38 -12.94 24.88
#